data_AF-A0A522V8T8-F1
#
_entry.id   AF-A0A522V8T8-F1
#
_cell.length_a   1.000
_cell.length_b   1.000
_cell.length_c   1.000
_cell.angle_alpha   90.00
_cell.angle_beta   90.00
_cell.angle_gamma   90.00
#
_symmetry.space_group_name_H-M   'P 1'
#
loop_
_entity.id
_entity.type
_entity.pdbx_description
1 polymer ?
#
loop_
_entity_poly.entity_id
_entity_poly.type
_entity_poly.pdbx_seq_one_letter_code
_entity_poly.pdbx_strand_id
1 'polypeptide(L)'
;MAKLLHNRPVSDAQRANNCARHSPRVVAAVLAMLVLYAYLFTQAAAFWGLPAPEEVARQIGWTPAGVFDDDHHVDSEIRIYRGTQEIGHDDQRLILFGVIAAAFLFAYFLPLRHKQTALVICFLTAGLVLYGGTAMAGLLAAHLAIYLLFHAPPQRQGWLIGAAAGMLGYLAFAGNAKISTVQALLWGVASMALFRDGLPYLERHPRIQALVRVVAIQSALLVVLIGALAEGLSHHSWKLPLGVLLFFWQWERLMMYHIDYDNGQVPKHLPLTGYLPVFLTPAVLPNWHWGVTIGQGYHYLANNFLAEDKNRLAMEGVKIWAIALFYLVFGEWIRLTLVDAATGLGLDVHRASTARLVCAFVETHQAGTASVLATTLLDQVRWFMLWAAALHFKTGLWRVFGYRMDPYFDRPWLATNLAAFWTRFTFHYREFLVRAFFYPVFFRFFREHTRWRIFVATMAAACFGNLFWGHLPEEMFYQGMRFENIWGVLQTWPYFVLLGLGISFTELYLLQKRSTRAPWTLDRRIPLDVLAVYLTLQFYSLIHIFARPCTNGTLADYARLFLIGLGIPL
;
A
#
# COMPACT_ATOMS: atom_id res chain seq x y z
N MET A 1 -6.65 -19.87 6.85
CA MET A 1 -7.64 -18.89 7.34
C MET A 1 -8.01 -19.04 8.82
N ALA A 2 -8.12 -20.26 9.38
CA ALA A 2 -8.52 -20.47 10.79
C ALA A 2 -7.59 -19.87 11.87
N LYS A 3 -6.30 -19.61 11.59
CA LYS A 3 -5.38 -18.95 12.54
C LYS A 3 -5.58 -17.42 12.68
N LEU A 4 -6.29 -16.77 11.75
CA LEU A 4 -6.50 -15.31 11.75
C LEU A 4 -7.72 -14.89 12.58
N LEU A 5 -8.67 -15.79 12.83
CA LEU A 5 -9.95 -15.47 13.48
C LEU A 5 -9.93 -15.67 15.02
N HIS A 6 -8.84 -16.17 15.60
CA HIS A 6 -8.83 -16.63 16.99
C HIS A 6 -7.53 -16.43 17.79
N ASN A 7 -6.75 -15.39 17.50
CA ASN A 7 -5.74 -14.97 18.47
C ASN A 7 -6.40 -13.99 19.45
N ARG A 8 -6.67 -14.46 20.66
CA ARG A 8 -7.01 -13.55 21.77
C ARG A 8 -5.94 -12.46 21.85
N PRO A 9 -6.32 -11.18 22.06
CA PRO A 9 -5.35 -10.11 22.23
C PRO A 9 -4.37 -10.48 23.35
N VAL A 10 -3.10 -10.19 23.12
CA VAL A 10 -2.06 -10.41 24.13
C VAL A 10 -2.35 -9.49 25.32
N SER A 11 -2.37 -10.07 26.53
CA SER A 11 -2.62 -9.32 27.76
C SER A 11 -1.54 -8.27 28.01
N ASP A 12 -1.87 -7.20 28.72
CA ASP A 12 -0.92 -6.11 29.01
C ASP A 12 0.31 -6.62 29.77
N ALA A 13 0.13 -7.58 30.69
CA ALA A 13 1.22 -8.24 31.39
C ALA A 13 2.16 -8.99 30.44
N GLN A 14 1.60 -9.73 29.47
CA GLN A 14 2.40 -10.42 28.47
C GLN A 14 3.10 -9.44 27.51
N ARG A 15 2.44 -8.33 27.13
CA ARG A 15 3.10 -7.27 26.33
C ARG A 15 4.25 -6.61 27.10
N ALA A 16 4.07 -6.36 28.40
CA ALA A 16 5.13 -5.84 29.25
C ALA A 16 6.32 -6.81 29.31
N ASN A 17 6.06 -8.12 29.43
CA ASN A 17 7.09 -9.15 29.39
C ASN A 17 7.82 -9.19 28.03
N ASN A 18 7.07 -9.20 26.92
CA ASN A 18 7.62 -9.13 25.56
C ASN A 18 8.46 -7.86 25.31
N CYS A 19 8.18 -6.80 26.07
CA CYS A 19 8.89 -5.52 26.01
C CYS A 19 10.13 -5.45 26.92
N ALA A 20 10.24 -6.30 27.95
CA ALA A 20 11.20 -6.10 29.04
C ALA A 20 12.68 -6.27 28.64
N ARG A 21 12.97 -7.17 27.70
CA ARG A 21 14.35 -7.58 27.39
C ARG A 21 14.96 -6.75 26.27
N HIS A 22 16.08 -6.09 26.54
CA HIS A 22 16.88 -5.39 25.54
C HIS A 22 18.09 -6.24 25.13
N SER A 23 18.43 -6.20 23.86
CA SER A 23 19.55 -6.91 23.24
C SER A 23 20.35 -5.92 22.40
N PRO A 24 21.57 -5.54 22.83
CA PRO A 24 22.44 -4.66 22.06
C PRO A 24 22.72 -5.18 20.65
N ARG A 25 22.76 -6.51 20.47
CA ARG A 25 22.96 -7.14 19.15
C ARG A 25 21.84 -6.81 18.17
N VAL A 26 20.59 -6.78 18.64
CA VAL A 26 19.44 -6.43 17.79
C VAL A 26 19.47 -4.95 17.43
N VAL A 27 19.81 -4.08 18.38
CA VAL A 27 19.95 -2.65 18.12
C VAL A 27 21.05 -2.40 17.08
N ALA A 28 22.22 -3.03 17.25
CA ALA A 28 23.31 -2.95 16.28
C ALA A 28 22.89 -3.47 14.90
N ALA A 29 22.16 -4.58 14.80
CA ALA A 29 21.69 -5.12 13.53
C ALA A 29 20.73 -4.17 12.80
N VAL A 30 19.77 -3.56 13.51
CA VAL A 30 18.83 -2.60 12.93
C VAL A 30 19.56 -1.35 12.46
N LEU A 31 20.43 -0.77 13.29
CA LEU A 31 21.18 0.43 12.94
C LEU A 31 22.17 0.18 11.80
N ALA A 32 22.87 -0.97 11.79
CA ALA A 32 23.76 -1.36 10.70
C ALA A 32 23.00 -1.50 9.37
N MET A 33 21.80 -2.08 9.39
CA MET A 33 20.97 -2.15 8.19
C MET A 33 20.56 -0.75 7.72
N LEU A 34 20.16 0.16 8.61
CA LEU A 34 19.83 1.53 8.22
C LEU A 34 21.02 2.31 7.68
N VAL A 35 22.22 2.11 8.24
CA VAL A 35 23.48 2.69 7.71
C VAL A 35 23.77 2.15 6.31
N LEU A 36 23.54 0.85 6.08
CA LEU A 36 23.70 0.25 4.74
C LEU A 36 22.70 0.85 3.73
N TYR A 37 21.43 1.01 4.12
CA TYR A 37 20.44 1.69 3.28
C TYR A 37 20.83 3.14 3.00
N ALA A 38 21.32 3.89 3.99
CA ALA A 38 21.79 5.25 3.79
C ALA A 38 23.00 5.30 2.85
N TYR A 39 23.97 4.42 3.02
CA TYR A 39 25.15 4.32 2.14
C TYR A 39 24.78 4.01 0.68
N LEU A 40 23.83 3.10 0.45
CA LEU A 40 23.47 2.67 -0.90
C LEU A 40 22.55 3.64 -1.64
N PHE A 41 21.66 4.34 -0.94
CA PHE A 41 20.56 5.09 -1.54
C PHE A 41 20.61 6.59 -1.26
N THR A 42 21.73 7.10 -0.75
CA THR A 42 21.90 8.54 -0.46
C THR A 42 23.37 8.93 -0.61
N GLN A 43 23.63 10.24 -0.66
CA GLN A 43 24.97 10.86 -0.63
C GLN A 43 25.78 10.65 0.67
N ALA A 44 25.35 9.77 1.58
CA ALA A 44 26.06 9.48 2.83
C ALA A 44 27.50 8.99 2.59
N ALA A 45 27.76 8.27 1.49
CA ALA A 45 29.10 7.84 1.12
C ALA A 45 30.04 9.05 0.93
N ALA A 46 29.60 10.07 0.18
CA ALA A 46 30.35 11.30 -0.05
C ALA A 46 30.61 12.05 1.25
N PHE A 47 29.58 12.16 2.12
CA PHE A 47 29.70 12.82 3.42
C PHE A 47 30.68 12.11 4.36
N TRP A 48 30.74 10.77 4.33
CA TRP A 48 31.67 9.97 5.15
C TRP A 48 33.06 9.78 4.53
N GLY A 49 33.31 10.32 3.33
CA GLY A 49 34.57 10.09 2.60
C GLY A 49 34.78 8.62 2.23
N LEU A 50 33.69 7.88 2.01
CA LEU A 50 33.71 6.49 1.56
C LEU A 50 33.62 6.43 0.02
N PRO A 51 34.14 5.37 -0.62
CA PRO A 51 33.90 5.14 -2.04
C PRO A 51 32.39 5.04 -2.32
N ALA A 52 31.94 5.55 -3.46
CA ALA A 52 30.55 5.39 -3.88
C ALA A 52 30.21 3.90 -4.10
N PRO A 53 28.94 3.49 -3.97
CA PRO A 53 28.50 2.13 -4.23
C PRO A 53 28.95 1.58 -5.59
N GLU A 54 28.88 2.38 -6.66
CA GLU A 54 29.36 1.98 -7.99
C GLU A 54 30.87 1.68 -8.01
N GLU A 55 31.67 2.50 -7.33
CA GLU A 55 33.12 2.33 -7.28
C GLU A 55 33.49 1.03 -6.54
N VAL A 56 32.80 0.71 -5.45
CA VAL A 56 32.96 -0.58 -4.76
C VAL A 56 32.58 -1.74 -5.67
N ALA A 57 31.49 -1.62 -6.42
CA ALA A 57 31.06 -2.64 -7.39
C ALA A 57 32.13 -2.85 -8.48
N ARG A 58 32.69 -1.76 -9.02
CA ARG A 58 33.77 -1.79 -10.02
C ARG A 58 35.02 -2.47 -9.49
N GLN A 59 35.41 -2.21 -8.24
CA GLN A 59 36.56 -2.83 -7.59
C GLN A 59 36.43 -4.35 -7.44
N ILE A 60 35.21 -4.88 -7.30
CA ILE A 60 34.95 -6.33 -7.28
C ILE A 60 34.67 -6.91 -8.67
N GLY A 61 34.87 -6.14 -9.74
CA GLY A 61 34.65 -6.57 -11.12
C GLY A 61 33.18 -6.65 -11.53
N TRP A 62 32.28 -5.96 -10.82
CA TRP A 62 30.85 -5.94 -11.11
C TRP A 62 30.41 -4.56 -11.60
N THR A 63 30.06 -4.44 -12.88
CA THR A 63 29.58 -3.19 -13.50
C THR A 63 28.19 -3.43 -14.12
N PRO A 64 27.14 -3.58 -13.30
CA PRO A 64 25.79 -3.85 -13.77
C PRO A 64 25.20 -2.64 -14.50
N ALA A 65 24.57 -2.88 -15.65
CA ALA A 65 23.78 -1.85 -16.32
C ALA A 65 22.50 -1.56 -15.53
N GLY A 66 22.14 -0.27 -15.42
CA GLY A 66 20.85 0.19 -14.87
C GLY A 66 20.68 0.07 -13.35
N VAL A 67 21.73 -0.26 -12.59
CA VAL A 67 21.65 -0.32 -11.12
C VAL A 67 22.02 1.01 -10.47
N PHE A 68 23.01 1.69 -11.02
CA PHE A 68 23.51 2.96 -10.50
C PHE A 68 22.94 4.14 -11.29
N ASP A 69 22.64 5.23 -10.59
CA ASP A 69 22.17 6.49 -11.15
C ASP A 69 23.34 7.44 -11.46
N ASP A 70 23.01 8.66 -11.90
CA ASP A 70 24.00 9.65 -12.36
C ASP A 70 24.95 10.13 -11.26
N ASP A 71 24.60 9.93 -9.98
CA ASP A 71 25.45 10.30 -8.84
C ASP A 71 26.18 9.08 -8.22
N HIS A 72 26.19 7.95 -8.93
CA HIS A 72 26.92 6.72 -8.60
C HIS A 72 26.38 5.95 -7.38
N HIS A 73 25.16 6.25 -6.94
CA HIS A 73 24.43 5.48 -5.91
C HIS A 73 23.46 4.50 -6.56
N VAL A 74 22.87 3.60 -5.78
CA VAL A 74 21.89 2.64 -6.29
C VAL A 74 20.56 3.36 -6.50
N ASP A 75 19.98 3.26 -7.70
CA ASP A 75 18.65 3.82 -7.95
C ASP A 75 17.63 3.13 -7.03
N SER A 76 17.01 3.93 -6.17
CA SER A 76 16.13 3.42 -5.13
C SER A 76 14.69 3.78 -5.40
N GLU A 77 13.88 2.74 -5.40
CA GLU A 77 12.43 2.87 -5.48
C GLU A 77 11.80 3.19 -4.11
N ILE A 78 12.61 3.49 -3.08
CA ILE A 78 12.13 4.11 -1.84
C ILE A 78 11.98 5.61 -2.08
N ARG A 79 10.78 6.04 -2.43
CA ARG A 79 10.52 7.43 -2.83
C ARG A 79 9.75 8.19 -1.77
N ILE A 80 10.15 9.45 -1.58
CA ILE A 80 9.44 10.43 -0.76
C ILE A 80 8.97 11.52 -1.72
N TYR A 81 7.66 11.77 -1.72
CA TYR A 81 7.03 12.65 -2.70
C TYR A 81 6.72 13.98 -2.03
N ARG A 82 7.76 14.82 -1.93
CA ARG A 82 7.60 16.22 -1.50
C ARG A 82 7.08 17.05 -2.68
N GLY A 83 6.19 18.00 -2.39
CA GLY A 83 5.70 18.97 -3.38
C GLY A 83 6.65 20.15 -3.65
N THR A 84 7.82 20.22 -3.01
CA THR A 84 8.78 21.33 -3.13
C THR A 84 10.16 20.80 -3.53
N GLN A 85 10.86 21.52 -4.42
CA GLN A 85 12.16 21.14 -5.00
C GLN A 85 13.37 21.45 -4.11
N GLU A 86 13.16 21.92 -2.88
CA GLU A 86 14.24 22.46 -2.02
C GLU A 86 15.16 21.39 -1.42
N ILE A 87 14.72 20.12 -1.36
CA ILE A 87 15.48 19.01 -0.76
C ILE A 87 15.58 17.90 -1.82
N GLY A 88 16.79 17.47 -2.15
CA GLY A 88 17.04 16.39 -3.11
C GLY A 88 16.44 15.06 -2.67
N HIS A 89 16.24 14.13 -3.61
CA HIS A 89 15.68 12.80 -3.28
C HIS A 89 16.54 12.04 -2.26
N ASP A 90 17.86 12.15 -2.38
CA ASP A 90 18.83 11.56 -1.47
C ASP A 90 18.74 12.10 -0.05
N ASP A 91 18.66 13.42 0.09
CA ASP A 91 18.51 14.08 1.38
C ASP A 91 17.19 13.68 2.04
N GLN A 92 16.11 13.57 1.26
CA GLN A 92 14.82 13.09 1.76
C GLN A 92 14.93 11.66 2.29
N ARG A 93 15.60 10.75 1.55
CA ARG A 93 15.86 9.37 1.98
C ARG A 93 16.73 9.34 3.25
N LEU A 94 17.76 10.18 3.33
CA LEU A 94 18.63 10.28 4.50
C LEU A 94 17.86 10.74 5.75
N ILE A 95 17.02 11.77 5.62
CA ILE A 95 16.13 12.25 6.68
C ILE A 95 15.19 11.11 7.14
N LEU A 96 14.59 10.38 6.19
CA LEU A 96 13.73 9.24 6.49
C LEU A 96 14.47 8.16 7.29
N PHE A 97 15.66 7.74 6.86
CA PHE A 97 16.44 6.73 7.59
C PHE A 97 16.85 7.20 8.98
N GLY A 98 17.23 8.47 9.14
CA GLY A 98 17.51 9.07 10.44
C GLY A 98 16.30 9.06 11.38
N VAL A 99 15.12 9.43 10.87
CA VAL A 99 13.86 9.36 11.63
C VAL A 99 13.52 7.93 12.00
N ILE A 100 13.69 6.97 11.08
CA ILE A 100 13.42 5.56 11.34
C ILE A 100 14.34 5.04 12.45
N ALA A 101 15.61 5.42 12.43
CA ALA A 101 16.55 5.07 13.49
C ALA A 101 16.10 5.63 14.85
N ALA A 102 15.73 6.91 14.92
CA ALA A 102 15.22 7.54 16.15
C ALA A 102 13.92 6.87 16.63
N ALA A 103 12.98 6.63 15.72
CA ALA A 103 11.70 5.99 15.99
C ALA A 103 11.89 4.56 16.51
N PHE A 104 12.82 3.80 15.93
CA PHE A 104 13.19 2.48 16.41
C PHE A 104 13.76 2.57 17.83
N LEU A 105 14.73 3.45 18.08
CA LEU A 105 15.32 3.60 19.41
C LEU A 105 14.27 3.96 20.46
N PHE A 106 13.35 4.88 20.16
CA PHE A 106 12.24 5.19 21.05
C PHE A 106 11.30 4.01 21.26
N ALA A 107 10.85 3.36 20.19
CA ALA A 107 9.99 2.18 20.25
C ALA A 107 10.67 1.00 20.94
N TYR A 108 12.00 0.94 20.96
CA TYR A 108 12.76 -0.14 21.57
C TYR A 108 13.05 0.12 23.05
N PHE A 109 13.46 1.34 23.41
CA PHE A 109 13.94 1.71 24.75
C PHE A 109 12.90 2.36 25.67
N LEU A 110 11.92 3.12 25.15
CA LEU A 110 10.97 3.81 26.02
C LEU A 110 10.04 2.84 26.77
N PRO A 111 9.50 3.24 27.94
CA PRO A 111 8.46 2.47 28.62
C PRO A 111 7.26 2.19 27.71
N LEU A 112 6.61 1.03 27.87
CA LEU A 112 5.53 0.54 27.01
C LEU A 112 4.46 1.61 26.70
N ARG A 113 4.03 2.36 27.73
CA ARG A 113 3.01 3.42 27.62
C ARG A 113 3.37 4.58 26.68
N HIS A 114 4.66 4.79 26.38
CA HIS A 114 5.14 5.91 25.57
C HIS A 114 5.56 5.50 24.15
N LYS A 115 5.71 4.20 23.86
CA LYS A 115 6.27 3.73 22.59
C LYS A 115 5.45 4.18 21.37
N GLN A 116 4.15 3.92 21.38
CA GLN A 116 3.27 4.29 20.26
C GLN A 116 3.15 5.81 20.08
N THR A 117 3.08 6.57 21.19
CA THR A 117 3.08 8.03 21.13
C THR A 117 4.39 8.58 20.58
N ALA A 118 5.54 7.98 20.93
CA ALA A 118 6.82 8.37 20.37
C ALA A 118 6.89 8.11 18.86
N LEU A 119 6.31 7.01 18.36
CA LEU A 119 6.18 6.79 16.91
C LEU A 119 5.35 7.88 16.23
N VAL A 120 4.25 8.31 16.84
CA VAL A 120 3.44 9.44 16.33
C VAL A 120 4.26 10.73 16.30
N ILE A 121 5.01 11.03 17.37
CA ILE A 121 5.87 12.22 17.41
C ILE A 121 6.93 12.16 16.31
N CYS A 122 7.62 11.02 16.15
CA CYS A 122 8.58 10.84 15.05
C CYS A 122 7.95 11.01 13.68
N PHE A 123 6.74 10.48 13.48
CA PHE A 123 5.99 10.68 12.23
C PHE A 123 5.71 12.16 11.99
N LEU A 124 5.25 12.89 13.00
CA LEU A 124 4.94 14.32 12.87
C LEU A 124 6.19 15.16 12.62
N THR A 125 7.28 14.90 13.35
CA THR A 125 8.57 15.58 13.13
C THR A 125 9.07 15.34 11.71
N ALA A 126 9.09 14.07 11.28
CA ALA A 126 9.49 13.72 9.93
C ALA A 126 8.57 14.35 8.88
N GLY A 127 7.26 14.33 9.11
CA GLY A 127 6.29 14.89 8.20
C GLY A 127 6.42 16.42 8.07
N LEU A 128 6.75 17.11 9.16
CA LEU A 128 7.03 18.55 9.15
C LEU A 128 8.28 18.88 8.32
N VAL A 129 9.33 18.09 8.45
CA VAL A 129 10.58 18.27 7.68
C VAL A 129 10.35 17.91 6.21
N LEU A 130 9.80 16.73 5.95
CA LEU A 130 9.66 16.16 4.61
C LEU A 130 8.52 16.77 3.79
N TYR A 131 7.39 17.15 4.39
CA TYR A 131 6.22 17.65 3.65
C TYR A 131 5.80 19.07 4.03
N GLY A 132 6.38 19.63 5.10
CA GLY A 132 6.09 20.99 5.55
C GLY A 132 4.91 21.11 6.51
N GLY A 133 4.83 22.27 7.18
CA GLY A 133 3.81 22.57 8.19
C GLY A 133 2.38 22.55 7.66
N THR A 134 2.15 23.07 6.47
CA THR A 134 0.82 23.15 5.84
C THR A 134 0.26 21.75 5.52
N ALA A 135 1.09 20.85 5.00
CA ALA A 135 0.70 19.46 4.74
C ALA A 135 0.38 18.71 6.05
N MET A 136 1.22 18.86 7.09
CA MET A 136 0.95 18.23 8.38
C MET A 136 -0.27 18.80 9.09
N ALA A 137 -0.53 20.10 8.96
CA ALA A 137 -1.76 20.71 9.47
C ALA A 137 -3.00 20.11 8.79
N GLY A 138 -2.99 19.95 7.47
CA GLY A 138 -4.11 19.35 6.73
C GLY A 138 -4.35 17.89 7.12
N LEU A 139 -3.29 17.09 7.18
CA LEU A 139 -3.36 15.69 7.58
C LEU A 139 -3.91 15.53 9.01
N LEU A 140 -3.38 16.31 9.96
CA LEU A 140 -3.83 16.28 11.35
C LEU A 140 -5.28 16.77 11.48
N ALA A 141 -5.65 17.87 10.83
CA ALA A 141 -7.02 18.39 10.85
C ALA A 141 -8.03 17.33 10.42
N ALA A 142 -7.75 16.62 9.32
CA ALA A 142 -8.59 15.54 8.83
C ALA A 142 -8.70 14.39 9.83
N HIS A 143 -7.60 13.93 10.41
CA HIS A 143 -7.63 12.87 11.42
C HIS A 143 -8.34 13.26 12.71
N LEU A 144 -8.21 14.51 13.17
CA LEU A 144 -8.93 15.02 14.35
C LEU A 144 -10.44 15.09 14.09
N ALA A 145 -10.86 15.50 12.89
CA ALA A 145 -12.26 15.47 12.49
C ALA A 145 -12.82 14.04 12.48
N ILE A 146 -12.10 13.07 11.88
CA ILE A 146 -12.50 11.66 11.92
C ILE A 146 -12.55 11.15 13.36
N TYR A 147 -11.57 11.49 14.20
CA TYR A 147 -11.56 11.08 15.60
C TYR A 147 -12.83 11.51 16.33
N LEU A 148 -13.26 12.77 16.17
CA LEU A 148 -14.46 13.32 16.79
C LEU A 148 -15.76 12.70 16.26
N LEU A 149 -15.79 12.22 15.01
CA LEU A 149 -16.96 11.52 14.46
C LEU A 149 -17.13 10.11 15.02
N PHE A 150 -16.03 9.44 15.34
CA PHE A 150 -16.02 8.06 15.82
C PHE A 150 -16.02 7.95 17.34
N HIS A 151 -15.46 8.93 18.06
CA HIS A 151 -15.29 8.86 19.51
C HIS A 151 -15.94 10.04 20.20
N ALA A 152 -16.47 9.78 21.38
CA ALA A 152 -16.97 10.78 22.31
C ALA A 152 -15.90 11.02 23.41
N PRO A 153 -14.91 11.90 23.19
CA PRO A 153 -13.98 12.27 24.25
C PRO A 153 -14.70 13.07 25.35
N PRO A 154 -14.11 13.19 26.54
CA PRO A 154 -14.61 14.09 27.58
C PRO A 154 -14.87 15.50 27.01
N GLN A 155 -15.97 16.13 27.41
CA GLN A 155 -16.49 17.37 26.79
C GLN A 155 -15.41 18.44 26.55
N ARG A 156 -14.61 18.78 27.57
CA ARG A 156 -13.52 19.76 27.45
C ARG A 156 -12.45 19.34 26.44
N GLN A 157 -12.10 18.06 26.39
CA GLN A 157 -11.13 17.55 25.41
C GLN A 157 -11.72 17.58 24.00
N GLY A 158 -12.99 17.21 23.83
CA GLY A 158 -13.69 17.31 22.55
C GLY A 158 -13.68 18.73 21.98
N TRP A 159 -13.89 19.74 22.83
CA TRP A 159 -13.81 21.14 22.43
C TRP A 159 -12.42 21.55 21.96
N LEU A 160 -11.39 21.18 22.71
CA LEU A 160 -10.00 21.48 22.35
C LEU A 160 -9.58 20.79 21.05
N ILE A 161 -9.99 19.54 20.86
CA ILE A 161 -9.71 18.78 19.62
C ILE A 161 -10.45 19.41 18.44
N GLY A 162 -11.72 19.82 18.62
CA GLY A 162 -12.49 20.52 17.59
C GLY A 162 -11.86 21.86 17.22
N ALA A 163 -11.42 22.64 18.23
CA ALA A 163 -10.70 23.89 18.00
C ALA A 163 -9.39 23.68 17.22
N ALA A 164 -8.60 22.66 17.62
CA ALA A 164 -7.38 22.31 16.92
C ALA A 164 -7.64 21.88 15.47
N ALA A 165 -8.68 21.07 15.23
CA ALA A 165 -9.05 20.63 13.88
C ALA A 165 -9.40 21.82 12.97
N GLY A 166 -10.20 22.77 13.45
CA GLY A 166 -10.54 23.99 12.71
C GLY A 166 -9.34 24.89 12.42
N MET A 167 -8.49 25.13 13.43
CA MET A 167 -7.29 25.95 13.29
C MET A 167 -6.31 25.33 12.28
N LEU A 168 -6.02 24.04 12.41
CA LEU A 168 -5.13 23.31 11.49
C LEU A 168 -5.72 23.22 10.09
N GLY A 169 -7.04 23.06 9.97
CA GLY A 169 -7.75 23.09 8.68
C GLY A 169 -7.56 24.42 7.97
N TYR A 170 -7.75 25.54 8.67
CA TYR A 170 -7.48 26.86 8.10
C TYR A 170 -6.03 27.00 7.65
N LEU A 171 -5.05 26.58 8.46
CA LEU A 171 -3.62 26.63 8.09
C LEU A 171 -3.32 25.82 6.82
N ALA A 172 -3.99 24.68 6.63
CA ALA A 172 -3.80 23.83 5.46
C ALA A 172 -4.33 24.47 4.17
N PHE A 173 -5.48 25.16 4.24
CA PHE A 173 -6.15 25.76 3.09
C PHE A 173 -5.77 27.21 2.82
N ALA A 174 -5.23 27.93 3.80
CA ALA A 174 -4.73 29.30 3.61
C ALA A 174 -3.52 29.37 2.66
N GLY A 175 -2.81 28.26 2.46
CA GLY A 175 -1.66 28.17 1.56
C GLY A 175 -0.54 29.15 1.92
N ASN A 176 0.00 29.85 0.93
CA ASN A 176 1.05 30.86 1.11
C ASN A 176 0.52 32.27 1.45
N ALA A 177 -0.80 32.43 1.64
CA ALA A 177 -1.34 33.71 2.08
C ALA A 177 -0.78 34.07 3.47
N LYS A 178 -0.68 35.37 3.79
CA LYS A 178 -0.28 35.80 5.14
C LYS A 178 -1.26 35.23 6.16
N ILE A 179 -0.83 34.17 6.85
CA ILE A 179 -1.62 33.45 7.84
C ILE A 179 -1.93 34.42 8.98
N SER A 180 -3.20 34.79 9.14
CA SER A 180 -3.64 35.58 10.28
C SER A 180 -3.92 34.66 11.45
N THR A 181 -3.17 34.83 12.54
CA THR A 181 -3.42 34.11 13.82
C THR A 181 -4.85 34.30 14.28
N VAL A 182 -5.43 35.49 14.07
CA VAL A 182 -6.82 35.79 14.42
C VAL A 182 -7.78 34.93 13.59
N GLN A 183 -7.58 34.82 12.28
CA GLN A 183 -8.43 33.98 11.44
C GLN A 183 -8.31 32.50 11.82
N ALA A 184 -7.10 32.01 12.07
CA ALA A 184 -6.89 30.64 12.50
C ALA A 184 -7.62 30.32 13.83
N LEU A 185 -7.58 31.25 14.79
CA LEU A 185 -8.32 31.15 16.05
C LEU A 185 -9.83 31.18 15.84
N LEU A 186 -10.34 32.05 14.97
CA LEU A 186 -11.77 32.13 14.65
C LEU A 186 -12.28 30.82 14.02
N TRP A 187 -11.52 30.24 13.09
CA TRP A 187 -11.82 28.92 12.53
C TRP A 187 -11.78 27.81 13.57
N GLY A 188 -10.84 27.88 14.51
CA GLY A 188 -10.83 26.99 15.67
C GLY A 188 -12.09 27.12 16.52
N VAL A 189 -12.48 28.34 16.92
CA VAL A 189 -13.71 28.57 17.70
C VAL A 189 -14.96 28.11 16.94
N ALA A 190 -15.05 28.38 15.64
CA ALA A 190 -16.16 27.95 14.81
C ALA A 190 -16.27 26.42 14.74
N SER A 191 -15.15 25.72 14.53
CA SER A 191 -15.11 24.26 14.51
C SER A 191 -15.43 23.65 15.88
N MET A 192 -14.90 24.24 16.96
CA MET A 192 -15.25 23.87 18.33
C MET A 192 -16.76 23.98 18.58
N ALA A 193 -17.39 25.09 18.18
CA ALA A 193 -18.83 25.28 18.32
C ALA A 193 -19.62 24.25 17.50
N LEU A 194 -19.20 24.00 16.25
CA LEU A 194 -19.78 22.98 15.39
C LEU A 194 -19.74 21.60 16.03
N PHE A 195 -18.62 21.19 16.62
CA PHE A 195 -18.51 19.89 17.27
C PHE A 195 -19.21 19.85 18.64
N ARG A 196 -19.19 20.95 19.40
CA ARG A 196 -19.90 21.06 20.69
C ARG A 196 -21.39 20.84 20.52
N ASP A 197 -21.99 21.47 19.51
CA ASP A 197 -23.44 21.47 19.34
C ASP A 197 -23.88 20.38 18.34
N GLY A 198 -23.04 20.06 17.36
CA GLY A 198 -23.30 19.06 16.32
C GLY A 198 -23.11 17.60 16.76
N LEU A 199 -22.09 17.27 17.57
CA LEU A 199 -21.91 15.87 18.01
C LEU A 199 -23.07 15.36 18.86
N PRO A 200 -23.58 16.10 19.87
CA PRO A 200 -24.76 15.67 20.62
C PRO A 200 -26.00 15.54 19.74
N TYR A 201 -26.14 16.38 18.71
CA TYR A 201 -27.24 16.26 17.74
C TYR A 201 -27.14 14.96 16.93
N LEU A 202 -25.93 14.61 16.46
CA LEU A 202 -25.68 13.36 15.74
C LEU A 202 -25.91 12.14 16.63
N GLU A 203 -25.52 12.19 17.90
CA GLU A 203 -25.76 11.10 18.86
C GLU A 203 -27.25 10.83 19.08
N ARG A 204 -28.10 11.87 19.05
CA ARG A 204 -29.57 11.71 19.11
C ARG A 204 -30.16 11.11 17.82
N HIS A 205 -29.43 11.17 16.70
CA HIS A 205 -29.88 10.71 15.38
C HIS A 205 -28.91 9.67 14.80
N PRO A 206 -28.93 8.42 15.30
CA PRO A 206 -27.92 7.41 14.97
C PRO A 206 -27.84 7.10 13.46
N ARG A 207 -28.96 7.21 12.73
CA ARG A 207 -28.96 7.03 11.26
C ARG A 207 -28.18 8.14 10.54
N ILE A 208 -28.33 9.38 11.00
CA ILE A 208 -27.59 10.53 10.45
C ILE A 208 -26.12 10.40 10.82
N GLN A 209 -25.80 10.02 12.06
CA GLN A 209 -24.41 9.79 12.48
C GLN A 209 -23.74 8.69 11.64
N ALA A 210 -24.43 7.58 11.39
CA ALA A 210 -23.93 6.52 10.52
C ALA A 210 -23.67 7.03 9.10
N LEU A 211 -24.60 7.81 8.52
CA LEU A 211 -24.43 8.42 7.20
C LEU A 211 -23.23 9.38 7.17
N VAL A 212 -23.09 10.27 8.17
CA VAL A 212 -21.97 11.21 8.25
C VAL A 212 -20.63 10.47 8.37
N ARG A 213 -20.57 9.39 9.16
CA ARG A 213 -19.37 8.54 9.24
C ARG A 213 -19.05 7.91 7.88
N VAL A 214 -20.03 7.32 7.21
CA VAL A 214 -19.83 6.73 5.88
C VAL A 214 -19.35 7.79 4.90
N VAL A 215 -19.98 8.97 4.85
CA VAL A 215 -19.56 10.08 3.97
C VAL A 215 -18.13 10.53 4.30
N ALA A 216 -17.77 10.65 5.57
CA ALA A 216 -16.42 11.04 5.98
C ALA A 216 -15.36 10.00 5.59
N ILE A 217 -15.68 8.71 5.73
CA ILE A 217 -14.78 7.62 5.32
C ILE A 217 -14.70 7.50 3.80
N GLN A 218 -15.79 7.76 3.07
CA GLN A 218 -15.84 7.78 1.60
C GLN A 218 -15.38 9.11 1.00
N SER A 219 -14.94 10.07 1.81
CA SER A 219 -14.57 11.42 1.37
C SER A 219 -13.50 11.42 0.27
N ALA A 220 -12.53 10.50 0.32
CA ALA A 220 -11.52 10.32 -0.71
C ALA A 220 -12.16 10.08 -2.10
N LEU A 221 -13.05 9.08 -2.20
CA LEU A 221 -13.75 8.74 -3.43
C LEU A 221 -14.73 9.85 -3.85
N LEU A 222 -15.46 10.43 -2.89
CA LEU A 222 -16.41 11.51 -3.17
C LEU A 222 -15.71 12.75 -3.73
N VAL A 223 -14.57 13.13 -3.16
CA VAL A 223 -13.78 14.27 -3.66
C VAL A 223 -13.22 13.98 -5.05
N VAL A 224 -12.74 12.76 -5.29
CA VAL A 224 -12.30 12.35 -6.64
C VAL A 224 -13.44 12.44 -7.66
N LEU A 225 -14.62 11.91 -7.33
CA LEU A 225 -15.77 11.93 -8.24
C LEU A 225 -16.30 13.34 -8.49
N ILE A 226 -16.53 14.11 -7.42
CA ILE A 226 -16.94 15.51 -7.52
C ILE A 226 -15.89 16.30 -8.30
N GLY A 227 -14.62 15.94 -8.14
CA GLY A 227 -13.55 16.70 -8.72
C GLY A 227 -13.31 16.49 -10.18
N ALA A 228 -13.39 15.25 -10.62
CA ALA A 228 -13.42 14.93 -12.03
C ALA A 228 -14.63 15.57 -12.72
N LEU A 229 -15.80 15.58 -12.06
CA LEU A 229 -16.99 16.24 -12.60
C LEU A 229 -16.81 17.76 -12.67
N ALA A 230 -16.29 18.39 -11.62
CA ALA A 230 -16.05 19.82 -11.59
C ALA A 230 -15.01 20.25 -12.63
N GLU A 231 -13.91 19.50 -12.79
CA GLU A 231 -12.91 19.74 -13.83
C GLU A 231 -13.49 19.52 -15.23
N GLY A 232 -14.24 18.43 -15.45
CA GLY A 232 -14.90 18.18 -16.73
C GLY A 232 -15.90 19.27 -17.14
N LEU A 233 -16.57 19.91 -16.17
CA LEU A 233 -17.51 21.01 -16.41
C LEU A 233 -16.84 22.38 -16.54
N SER A 234 -15.73 22.61 -15.83
CA SER A 234 -15.09 23.93 -15.75
C SER A 234 -13.80 24.07 -16.55
N HIS A 235 -13.21 22.96 -17.00
CA HIS A 235 -11.86 22.84 -17.55
C HIS A 235 -10.73 23.35 -16.63
N HIS A 236 -11.02 23.59 -15.34
CA HIS A 236 -10.02 24.01 -14.36
C HIS A 236 -9.58 22.82 -13.51
N SER A 237 -8.26 22.58 -13.46
CA SER A 237 -7.69 21.53 -12.63
C SER A 237 -7.95 21.81 -11.16
N TRP A 238 -8.63 20.90 -10.46
CA TRP A 238 -8.85 21.05 -9.02
C TRP A 238 -7.59 20.63 -8.25
N LYS A 239 -7.04 21.56 -7.48
CA LYS A 239 -5.90 21.32 -6.60
C LYS A 239 -6.37 21.13 -5.16
N LEU A 240 -5.93 20.04 -4.53
CA LEU A 240 -6.13 19.78 -3.11
C LEU A 240 -4.84 20.10 -2.34
N PRO A 241 -4.93 20.59 -1.09
CA PRO A 241 -3.76 20.70 -0.24
C PRO A 241 -3.10 19.33 -0.08
N LEU A 242 -1.77 19.28 -0.13
CA LEU A 242 -1.01 18.03 -0.02
C LEU A 242 -1.45 17.22 1.20
N GLY A 243 -1.60 17.84 2.37
CA GLY A 243 -2.06 17.18 3.60
C GLY A 243 -3.38 16.40 3.47
N VAL A 244 -4.31 16.88 2.65
CA VAL A 244 -5.58 16.20 2.37
C VAL A 244 -5.35 15.00 1.45
N LEU A 245 -4.48 15.12 0.45
CA LEU A 245 -4.06 13.99 -0.38
C LEU A 245 -3.38 12.89 0.46
N LEU A 246 -2.50 13.29 1.39
CA LEU A 246 -1.85 12.37 2.33
C LEU A 246 -2.85 11.66 3.25
N PHE A 247 -3.94 12.34 3.61
CA PHE A 247 -5.03 11.74 4.36
C PHE A 247 -5.81 10.74 3.50
N PHE A 248 -6.15 11.10 2.27
CA PHE A 248 -6.80 10.19 1.31
C PHE A 248 -5.94 8.97 0.97
N TRP A 249 -4.62 9.09 1.04
CA TRP A 249 -3.72 7.96 0.94
C TRP A 249 -3.98 6.86 1.98
N GLN A 250 -4.48 7.25 3.15
CA GLN A 250 -4.78 6.35 4.25
C GLN A 250 -6.20 5.78 4.18
N TRP A 251 -6.90 5.98 3.06
CA TRP A 251 -8.29 5.62 2.89
C TRP A 251 -8.59 4.14 3.13
N GLU A 252 -7.77 3.22 2.60
CA GLU A 252 -7.91 1.78 2.86
C GLU A 252 -7.91 1.48 4.37
N ARG A 253 -6.99 2.13 5.10
CA ARG A 253 -6.85 1.99 6.55
C ARG A 253 -8.02 2.63 7.30
N LEU A 254 -8.55 3.76 6.82
CA LEU A 254 -9.74 4.41 7.37
C LEU A 254 -10.99 3.53 7.20
N MET A 255 -11.15 2.89 6.04
CA MET A 255 -12.24 1.93 5.82
C MET A 255 -12.13 0.73 6.76
N MET A 256 -10.93 0.18 6.92
CA MET A 256 -10.70 -0.94 7.83
C MET A 256 -10.90 -0.56 9.28
N TYR A 257 -10.53 0.67 9.66
CA TYR A 257 -10.85 1.24 10.96
C TYR A 257 -12.36 1.37 11.19
N HIS A 258 -13.12 1.85 10.19
CA HIS A 258 -14.57 1.93 10.26
C HIS A 258 -15.21 0.55 10.39
N ILE A 259 -14.75 -0.45 9.64
CA ILE A 259 -15.20 -1.84 9.75
C ILE A 259 -14.90 -2.40 11.16
N ASP A 260 -13.70 -2.16 11.69
CA ASP A 260 -13.35 -2.57 13.06
C ASP A 260 -14.27 -1.89 14.09
N TYR A 261 -14.58 -0.61 13.89
CA TYR A 261 -15.45 0.16 14.79
C TYR A 261 -16.88 -0.37 14.77
N ASP A 262 -17.45 -0.59 13.59
CA ASP A 262 -18.82 -1.10 13.44
C ASP A 262 -18.97 -2.52 13.98
N ASN A 263 -17.91 -3.33 13.89
CA ASN A 263 -17.85 -4.67 14.48
C ASN A 263 -17.58 -4.66 16.00
N GLY A 264 -17.49 -3.49 16.64
CA GLY A 264 -17.22 -3.36 18.07
C GLY A 264 -15.80 -3.76 18.48
N GLN A 265 -14.86 -3.82 17.54
CA GLN A 265 -13.46 -4.17 17.78
C GLN A 265 -12.62 -2.96 18.20
N VAL A 266 -13.13 -1.75 17.96
CA VAL A 266 -12.57 -0.50 18.49
C VAL A 266 -13.29 -0.13 19.79
N PRO A 267 -12.57 0.17 20.88
CA PRO A 267 -13.19 0.68 22.11
C PRO A 267 -13.97 1.98 21.85
N LYS A 268 -15.17 2.09 22.41
CA LYS A 268 -16.01 3.31 22.30
C LYS A 268 -15.32 4.57 22.85
N HIS A 269 -14.46 4.39 23.85
CA HIS A 269 -13.68 5.46 24.48
C HIS A 269 -12.19 5.24 24.21
N LEU A 270 -11.79 5.34 22.94
CA LEU A 270 -10.37 5.32 22.59
C LEU A 270 -9.78 6.74 22.76
N PRO A 271 -8.75 6.94 23.60
CA PRO A 271 -8.10 8.24 23.69
C PRO A 271 -7.41 8.58 22.36
N LEU A 272 -7.22 9.88 22.09
CA LEU A 272 -6.53 10.34 20.88
C LEU A 272 -5.14 9.72 20.72
N THR A 273 -4.44 9.52 21.83
CA THR A 273 -3.13 8.84 21.89
C THR A 273 -3.16 7.37 21.50
N GLY A 274 -4.32 6.71 21.55
CA GLY A 274 -4.54 5.35 21.02
C GLY A 274 -5.05 5.34 19.58
N TYR A 275 -5.70 6.40 19.13
CA TYR A 275 -6.18 6.56 17.76
C TYR A 275 -5.05 6.94 16.77
N LEU A 276 -4.26 7.97 17.08
CA LEU A 276 -3.23 8.47 16.16
C LEU A 276 -2.19 7.41 15.74
N PRO A 277 -1.70 6.50 16.62
CA PRO A 277 -0.76 5.46 16.23
C PRO A 277 -1.31 4.45 15.21
N VAL A 278 -2.63 4.40 14.99
CA VAL A 278 -3.20 3.61 13.90
C VAL A 278 -2.78 4.20 12.56
N PHE A 279 -2.66 5.52 12.45
CA PHE A 279 -2.52 6.24 11.19
C PHE A 279 -1.14 6.86 11.01
N LEU A 280 -0.57 7.40 12.09
CA LEU A 280 0.60 8.26 12.08
C LEU A 280 1.79 7.51 12.67
N THR A 281 2.38 6.62 11.89
CA THR A 281 3.64 5.93 12.25
C THR A 281 4.66 6.12 11.15
N PRO A 282 5.97 6.19 11.42
CA PRO A 282 6.97 6.46 10.38
C PRO A 282 6.96 5.42 9.25
N ALA A 283 6.44 4.22 9.51
CA ALA A 283 6.28 3.15 8.54
C ALA A 283 5.31 3.48 7.39
N VAL A 284 4.46 4.51 7.54
CA VAL A 284 3.55 4.93 6.46
C VAL A 284 4.14 5.98 5.54
N LEU A 285 5.21 6.71 5.93
CA LEU A 285 5.78 7.83 5.18
C LEU A 285 6.27 7.47 3.75
N PRO A 286 7.03 6.39 3.53
CA PRO A 286 7.59 6.13 2.21
C PRO A 286 6.53 5.66 1.20
N ASN A 287 6.77 6.01 -0.08
CA ASN A 287 6.04 5.56 -1.25
C ASN A 287 4.56 6.00 -1.31
N TRP A 288 4.25 7.22 -0.85
CA TRP A 288 2.92 7.84 -0.95
C TRP A 288 2.41 8.16 -2.37
N HIS A 289 3.13 7.77 -3.42
CA HIS A 289 2.69 7.98 -4.82
C HIS A 289 2.48 6.67 -5.60
N TRP A 290 2.72 5.50 -5.02
CA TRP A 290 2.40 4.25 -5.73
C TRP A 290 2.35 3.03 -4.83
N GLY A 291 2.91 3.09 -3.62
CA GLY A 291 2.85 1.98 -2.68
C GLY A 291 1.59 2.05 -1.83
N VAL A 292 0.55 1.27 -2.20
CA VAL A 292 -0.70 1.13 -1.44
C VAL A 292 -0.42 1.08 0.07
N THR A 293 -1.14 1.90 0.84
CA THR A 293 -1.07 1.87 2.30
C THR A 293 -1.32 0.44 2.77
N ILE A 294 -0.52 -0.06 3.71
CA ILE A 294 -0.87 -1.30 4.40
C ILE A 294 -2.23 -1.05 5.10
N GLY A 295 -3.34 -1.54 4.55
CA GLY A 295 -4.70 -1.19 4.97
C GLY A 295 -5.14 -1.71 6.34
N GLN A 296 -4.21 -2.13 7.19
CA GLN A 296 -4.55 -2.76 8.46
C GLN A 296 -5.15 -1.76 9.46
N GLY A 297 -6.37 -2.07 9.94
CA GLY A 297 -7.13 -1.26 10.89
C GLY A 297 -6.66 -1.39 12.35
N TYR A 298 -7.43 -0.78 13.26
CA TYR A 298 -7.12 -0.77 14.70
C TYR A 298 -6.97 -2.17 15.28
N HIS A 299 -7.91 -3.09 14.99
CA HIS A 299 -7.94 -4.41 15.61
C HIS A 299 -6.68 -5.21 15.29
N TYR A 300 -6.26 -5.20 14.02
CA TYR A 300 -5.04 -5.88 13.59
C TYR A 300 -3.80 -5.26 14.26
N LEU A 301 -3.67 -3.93 14.24
CA LEU A 301 -2.49 -3.26 14.81
C LEU A 301 -2.42 -3.41 16.34
N ALA A 302 -3.55 -3.25 17.03
CA ALA A 302 -3.63 -3.39 18.48
C ALA A 302 -3.33 -4.81 18.94
N ASN A 303 -3.73 -5.84 18.19
CA ASN A 303 -3.45 -7.24 18.53
C ASN A 303 -2.02 -7.67 18.20
N ASN A 304 -1.38 -7.03 17.22
CA ASN A 304 -0.05 -7.40 16.75
C ASN A 304 1.08 -6.51 17.34
N PHE A 305 0.77 -5.41 18.03
CA PHE A 305 1.77 -4.59 18.71
C PHE A 305 2.33 -5.28 19.95
N LEU A 306 3.63 -5.61 19.90
CA LEU A 306 4.37 -6.34 20.92
C LEU A 306 3.68 -7.66 21.32
N ALA A 307 3.07 -8.31 20.33
CA ALA A 307 2.41 -9.60 20.49
C ALA A 307 3.40 -10.74 20.77
N GLU A 308 4.66 -10.55 20.37
CA GLU A 308 5.78 -11.44 20.60
C GLU A 308 6.98 -10.64 21.13
N ASP A 309 8.05 -11.32 21.54
CA ASP A 309 9.29 -10.69 22.02
C ASP A 309 9.80 -9.64 21.02
N LYS A 310 10.04 -8.40 21.50
CA LYS A 310 10.42 -7.29 20.62
C LYS A 310 11.73 -7.52 19.86
N ASN A 311 12.66 -8.29 20.43
CA ASN A 311 13.94 -8.63 19.79
C ASN A 311 13.71 -9.52 18.58
N ARG A 312 12.80 -10.49 18.73
CA ARG A 312 12.39 -11.37 17.65
C ARG A 312 11.72 -10.56 16.53
N LEU A 313 10.76 -9.71 16.88
CA LEU A 313 10.06 -8.87 15.91
C LEU A 313 11.03 -7.98 15.13
N ALA A 314 11.95 -7.30 15.82
CA ALA A 314 12.93 -6.45 15.17
C ALA A 314 13.89 -7.25 14.25
N MET A 315 14.37 -8.41 14.67
CA MET A 315 15.22 -9.27 13.82
C MET A 315 14.47 -9.85 12.63
N GLU A 316 13.19 -10.19 12.77
CA GLU A 316 12.37 -10.58 11.63
C GLU A 316 12.16 -9.40 10.67
N GLY A 317 12.04 -8.17 11.19
CA GLY A 317 12.06 -6.95 10.39
C GLY A 317 13.36 -6.78 9.59
N VAL A 318 14.51 -6.97 10.22
CA VAL A 318 15.83 -6.94 9.55
C VAL A 318 15.92 -8.00 8.44
N LYS A 319 15.39 -9.21 8.65
CA LYS A 319 15.36 -10.26 7.61
C LYS A 319 14.50 -9.84 6.41
N ILE A 320 13.35 -9.22 6.66
CA ILE A 320 12.50 -8.69 5.59
C ILE A 320 13.19 -7.55 4.86
N TRP A 321 13.90 -6.66 5.57
CA TRP A 321 14.74 -5.64 4.94
C TRP A 321 15.86 -6.22 4.09
N ALA A 322 16.53 -7.29 4.52
CA ALA A 322 17.54 -7.95 3.68
C ALA A 322 16.95 -8.44 2.33
N ILE A 323 15.72 -8.98 2.36
CA ILE A 323 14.99 -9.37 1.14
C ILE A 323 14.62 -8.14 0.30
N ALA A 324 14.11 -7.08 0.92
CA ALA A 324 13.78 -5.83 0.24
C ALA A 324 15.02 -5.21 -0.42
N LEU A 325 16.15 -5.18 0.29
CA LEU A 325 17.43 -4.69 -0.18
C LEU A 325 17.93 -5.46 -1.39
N PHE A 326 17.81 -6.80 -1.36
CA PHE A 326 18.16 -7.63 -2.51
C PHE A 326 17.37 -7.21 -3.76
N TYR A 327 16.06 -6.99 -3.64
CA TYR A 327 15.25 -6.54 -4.77
C TYR A 327 15.59 -5.12 -5.23
N LEU A 328 15.88 -4.21 -4.30
CA LEU A 328 16.26 -2.83 -4.63
C LEU A 328 17.60 -2.76 -5.39
N VAL A 329 18.59 -3.55 -4.99
CA VAL A 329 19.93 -3.52 -5.60
C VAL A 329 20.01 -4.35 -6.87
N PHE A 330 19.41 -5.55 -6.88
CA PHE A 330 19.60 -6.52 -7.97
C PHE A 330 18.40 -6.63 -8.90
N GLY A 331 17.25 -6.04 -8.58
CA GLY A 331 16.01 -6.24 -9.33
C GLY A 331 16.12 -5.78 -10.80
N GLU A 332 16.67 -4.59 -11.02
CA GLU A 332 16.81 -4.03 -12.37
C GLU A 332 17.88 -4.77 -13.19
N TRP A 333 18.99 -5.14 -12.57
CA TRP A 333 20.01 -5.97 -13.20
C TRP A 333 19.46 -7.34 -13.62
N ILE A 334 18.68 -8.01 -12.76
CA ILE A 334 18.03 -9.29 -13.10
C ILE A 334 17.07 -9.08 -14.27
N ARG A 335 16.26 -8.01 -14.25
CA ARG A 335 15.32 -7.70 -15.32
C ARG A 335 16.03 -7.53 -16.66
N LEU A 336 17.07 -6.70 -16.72
CA LEU A 336 17.83 -6.44 -17.93
C LEU A 336 18.50 -7.71 -18.45
N THR A 337 19.12 -8.49 -17.56
CA THR A 337 19.73 -9.78 -17.92
C THR A 337 18.71 -10.75 -18.53
N LEU A 338 17.49 -10.81 -17.98
CA LEU A 338 16.42 -11.65 -18.52
C LEU A 338 15.91 -11.14 -19.88
N VAL A 339 15.83 -9.82 -20.07
CA VAL A 339 15.49 -9.20 -21.35
C VAL A 339 16.54 -9.54 -22.40
N ASP A 340 17.82 -9.36 -22.09
CA ASP A 340 18.94 -9.64 -22.99
C ASP A 340 18.99 -11.13 -23.34
N ALA A 341 18.77 -12.01 -22.36
CA ALA A 341 18.68 -13.44 -22.61
C ALA A 341 17.54 -13.81 -23.56
N ALA A 342 16.36 -13.22 -23.39
CA ALA A 342 15.22 -13.46 -24.26
C ALA A 342 15.46 -12.90 -25.69
N THR A 343 16.03 -11.71 -25.80
CA THR A 343 16.41 -11.12 -27.10
C THR A 343 17.51 -11.92 -27.79
N GLY A 344 18.47 -12.46 -27.04
CA GLY A 344 19.49 -13.38 -27.56
C GLY A 344 18.92 -14.69 -28.11
N LEU A 345 17.73 -15.10 -27.66
CA LEU A 345 16.96 -16.22 -28.23
C LEU A 345 16.10 -15.82 -29.45
N GLY A 346 16.21 -14.58 -29.92
CA GLY A 346 15.42 -14.04 -31.04
C GLY A 346 13.99 -13.63 -30.67
N LEU A 347 13.67 -13.50 -29.37
CA LEU A 347 12.36 -13.04 -28.92
C LEU A 347 12.36 -11.52 -28.75
N ASP A 348 11.48 -10.81 -29.46
CA ASP A 348 11.16 -9.42 -29.10
C ASP A 348 10.32 -9.44 -27.82
N VAL A 349 10.90 -9.01 -26.70
CA VAL A 349 10.21 -8.96 -25.40
C VAL A 349 9.80 -7.54 -25.00
N HIS A 350 9.82 -6.57 -25.92
CA HIS A 350 9.40 -5.18 -25.72
C HIS A 350 9.94 -4.55 -24.42
N ARG A 351 11.20 -4.85 -24.07
CA ARG A 351 11.88 -4.46 -22.83
C ARG A 351 11.12 -4.84 -21.54
N ALA A 352 10.46 -6.01 -21.52
CA ALA A 352 9.65 -6.47 -20.40
C ALA A 352 8.55 -5.48 -20.01
N SER A 353 7.85 -4.93 -21.01
CA SER A 353 6.74 -3.99 -20.81
C SER A 353 5.51 -4.41 -21.60
N THR A 354 4.47 -4.86 -20.90
CA THR A 354 3.20 -5.22 -21.53
C THR A 354 2.57 -4.02 -22.25
N ALA A 355 2.71 -2.80 -21.71
CA ALA A 355 2.21 -1.59 -22.37
C ALA A 355 2.85 -1.36 -23.74
N ARG A 356 4.17 -1.57 -23.86
CA ARG A 356 4.88 -1.44 -25.14
C ARG A 356 4.47 -2.52 -26.13
N LEU A 357 4.30 -3.76 -25.66
CA LEU A 357 3.75 -4.85 -26.48
C LEU A 357 2.36 -4.50 -27.01
N VAL A 358 1.47 -4.03 -26.14
CA VAL A 358 0.10 -3.67 -26.52
C VAL A 358 0.11 -2.57 -27.57
N CYS A 359 0.87 -1.49 -27.36
CA CYS A 359 0.95 -0.40 -28.34
C CYS A 359 1.56 -0.86 -29.67
N ALA A 360 2.66 -1.62 -29.63
CA ALA A 360 3.26 -2.16 -30.85
C ALA A 360 2.27 -3.06 -31.63
N PHE A 361 1.48 -3.87 -30.92
CA PHE A 361 0.45 -4.69 -31.56
C PHE A 361 -0.71 -3.87 -32.12
N VAL A 362 -1.16 -2.82 -31.42
CA VAL A 362 -2.21 -1.92 -31.94
C VAL A 362 -1.75 -1.22 -33.22
N GLU A 363 -0.48 -0.86 -33.32
CA GLU A 363 0.08 -0.19 -34.50
C GLU A 363 0.34 -1.15 -35.68
N THR A 364 0.84 -2.35 -35.40
CA THR A 364 1.36 -3.26 -36.44
C THR A 364 0.46 -4.46 -36.72
N HIS A 365 -0.43 -4.80 -35.78
CA HIS A 365 -1.19 -6.05 -35.73
C HIS A 365 -0.32 -7.33 -35.81
N GLN A 366 0.95 -7.24 -35.42
CA GLN A 366 1.90 -8.35 -35.43
C GLN A 366 2.42 -8.64 -34.02
N ALA A 367 2.25 -9.88 -33.57
CA ALA A 367 2.88 -10.39 -32.35
C ALA A 367 3.01 -11.91 -32.43
N GLY A 368 4.16 -12.45 -32.04
CA GLY A 368 4.34 -13.90 -31.91
C GLY A 368 3.90 -14.39 -30.53
N THR A 369 3.28 -15.58 -30.44
CA THR A 369 2.85 -16.17 -29.16
C THR A 369 3.99 -16.23 -28.12
N ALA A 370 5.20 -16.63 -28.53
CA ALA A 370 6.35 -16.69 -27.62
C ALA A 370 6.76 -15.30 -27.10
N SER A 371 6.70 -14.27 -27.95
CA SER A 371 6.97 -12.88 -27.58
C SER A 371 5.91 -12.36 -26.59
N VAL A 372 4.62 -12.64 -26.82
CA VAL A 372 3.53 -12.25 -25.90
C VAL A 372 3.71 -12.91 -24.53
N LEU A 373 3.94 -14.23 -24.51
CA LEU A 373 4.12 -15.00 -23.28
C LEU A 373 5.34 -14.50 -22.49
N ALA A 374 6.50 -14.36 -23.16
CA ALA A 374 7.72 -13.89 -22.53
C ALA A 374 7.61 -12.45 -22.03
N THR A 375 7.08 -11.53 -22.85
CA THR A 375 6.94 -10.12 -22.46
C THR A 375 6.06 -9.95 -21.23
N THR A 376 4.88 -10.57 -21.23
CA THR A 376 3.92 -10.45 -20.12
C THR A 376 4.47 -11.04 -18.83
N LEU A 377 5.13 -12.20 -18.90
CA LEU A 377 5.76 -12.82 -17.74
C LEU A 377 6.93 -11.99 -17.19
N LEU A 378 7.79 -11.47 -18.08
CA LEU A 378 8.92 -10.62 -17.67
C LEU A 378 8.46 -9.28 -17.07
N ASP A 379 7.39 -8.68 -17.61
CA ASP A 379 6.78 -7.48 -17.02
C ASP A 379 6.21 -7.78 -15.63
N GLN A 380 5.61 -8.96 -15.44
CA GLN A 380 5.15 -9.42 -14.13
C GLN A 380 6.32 -9.60 -13.15
N VAL A 381 7.45 -10.19 -13.58
CA VAL A 381 8.68 -10.30 -12.77
C VAL A 381 9.18 -8.92 -12.35
N ARG A 382 9.29 -7.99 -13.29
CA ARG A 382 9.69 -6.59 -13.04
C ARG A 382 8.78 -5.95 -11.99
N TRP A 383 7.47 -6.04 -12.19
CA TRP A 383 6.49 -5.46 -11.28
C TRP A 383 6.62 -6.07 -9.87
N PHE A 384 6.76 -7.39 -9.78
CA PHE A 384 6.94 -8.07 -8.50
C PHE A 384 8.19 -7.63 -7.76
N MET A 385 9.33 -7.52 -8.42
CA MET A 385 10.58 -7.12 -7.76
C MET A 385 10.47 -5.69 -7.21
N LEU A 386 9.94 -4.77 -8.03
CA LEU A 386 9.71 -3.38 -7.66
C LEU A 386 8.76 -3.24 -6.47
N TRP A 387 7.60 -3.88 -6.54
CA TRP A 387 6.58 -3.79 -5.49
C TRP A 387 6.98 -4.55 -4.23
N ALA A 388 7.60 -5.73 -4.37
CA ALA A 388 8.12 -6.49 -3.24
C ALA A 388 9.22 -5.73 -2.51
N ALA A 389 10.10 -5.03 -3.22
CA ALA A 389 11.11 -4.16 -2.63
C ALA A 389 10.47 -3.12 -1.68
N ALA A 390 9.62 -2.25 -2.22
CA ALA A 390 9.04 -1.13 -1.47
C ALA A 390 8.13 -1.63 -0.32
N LEU A 391 7.31 -2.64 -0.58
CA LEU A 391 6.33 -3.11 0.41
C LEU A 391 6.95 -4.00 1.49
N HIS A 392 7.97 -4.80 1.17
CA HIS A 392 8.75 -5.48 2.22
C HIS A 392 9.55 -4.48 3.04
N PHE A 393 10.10 -3.41 2.46
CA PHE A 393 10.70 -2.33 3.25
C PHE A 393 9.71 -1.77 4.28
N LYS A 394 8.48 -1.46 3.86
CA LYS A 394 7.39 -0.99 4.75
C LYS A 394 6.99 -2.03 5.80
N THR A 395 6.79 -3.29 5.43
CA THR A 395 6.49 -4.35 6.41
C THR A 395 7.63 -4.53 7.42
N GLY A 396 8.88 -4.45 6.97
CA GLY A 396 10.05 -4.48 7.83
C GLY A 396 10.08 -3.33 8.85
N LEU A 397 9.69 -2.11 8.43
CA LEU A 397 9.54 -0.96 9.35
C LEU A 397 8.54 -1.25 10.47
N TRP A 398 7.35 -1.75 10.12
CA TRP A 398 6.35 -2.14 11.11
C TRP A 398 6.90 -3.16 12.11
N ARG A 399 7.64 -4.17 11.63
CA ARG A 399 8.27 -5.19 12.49
C ARG A 399 9.34 -4.62 13.41
N VAL A 400 10.22 -3.76 12.90
CA VAL A 400 11.25 -3.09 13.69
C VAL A 400 10.64 -2.19 14.78
N PHE A 401 9.49 -1.57 14.51
CA PHE A 401 8.74 -0.81 15.51
C PHE A 401 7.92 -1.66 16.49
N GLY A 402 8.03 -2.99 16.40
CA GLY A 402 7.41 -3.92 17.34
C GLY A 402 6.02 -4.39 16.96
N TYR A 403 5.60 -4.26 15.70
CA TYR A 403 4.34 -4.83 15.20
C TYR A 403 4.60 -6.15 14.49
N ARG A 404 3.87 -7.19 14.86
CA ARG A 404 3.88 -8.47 14.13
C ARG A 404 3.08 -8.34 12.82
N MET A 405 3.68 -7.67 11.85
CA MET A 405 3.10 -7.44 10.53
C MET A 405 3.43 -8.61 9.60
N ASP A 406 2.43 -9.26 9.02
CA ASP A 406 2.66 -10.32 8.04
C ASP A 406 3.42 -9.80 6.78
N PRO A 407 4.21 -10.64 6.09
CA PRO A 407 4.83 -10.26 4.82
C PRO A 407 3.77 -9.84 3.80
N TYR A 408 4.08 -8.83 3.00
CA TYR A 408 3.16 -8.37 1.96
C TYR A 408 2.96 -9.43 0.86
N PHE A 409 4.02 -10.17 0.54
CA PHE A 409 3.99 -11.30 -0.40
C PHE A 409 4.48 -12.58 0.31
N ASP A 410 3.73 -13.67 0.18
CA ASP A 410 4.11 -14.98 0.73
C ASP A 410 4.35 -16.02 -0.38
N ARG A 411 5.56 -15.95 -0.96
CA ARG A 411 6.03 -16.88 -2.01
C ARG A 411 4.99 -17.04 -3.15
N PRO A 412 4.55 -15.94 -3.79
CA PRO A 412 3.50 -15.99 -4.83
C PRO A 412 3.90 -16.88 -6.02
N TRP A 413 5.20 -16.97 -6.31
CA TRP A 413 5.78 -17.83 -7.35
C TRP A 413 5.63 -19.34 -7.10
N LEU A 414 5.16 -19.76 -5.92
CA LEU A 414 4.89 -21.16 -5.58
C LEU A 414 3.40 -21.53 -5.68
N ALA A 415 2.55 -20.63 -6.19
CA ALA A 415 1.13 -20.86 -6.32
C ALA A 415 0.80 -21.76 -7.51
N THR A 416 0.16 -22.91 -7.27
CA THR A 416 -0.25 -23.86 -8.32
C THR A 416 -1.65 -23.60 -8.89
N ASN A 417 -2.35 -22.57 -8.42
CA ASN A 417 -3.66 -22.15 -8.94
C ASN A 417 -3.97 -20.70 -8.52
N LEU A 418 -4.96 -20.06 -9.16
CA LEU A 418 -5.27 -18.65 -8.93
C LEU A 418 -5.79 -18.34 -7.52
N ALA A 419 -6.51 -19.25 -6.86
CA ALA A 419 -6.94 -19.05 -5.48
C ALA A 419 -5.73 -19.08 -4.52
N ALA A 420 -4.78 -20.00 -4.74
CA ALA A 420 -3.52 -20.03 -4.00
C ALA A 420 -2.65 -18.80 -4.30
N PHE A 421 -2.65 -18.31 -5.54
CA PHE A 421 -1.92 -17.10 -5.93
C PHE A 421 -2.51 -15.87 -5.24
N TRP A 422 -3.82 -15.66 -5.36
CA TRP A 422 -4.56 -14.57 -4.71
C TRP A 422 -4.34 -14.54 -3.21
N THR A 423 -4.18 -15.70 -2.56
CA THR A 423 -3.95 -15.75 -1.11
C THR A 423 -2.52 -15.43 -0.67
N ARG A 424 -1.56 -15.52 -1.58
CA ARG A 424 -0.12 -15.26 -1.38
C ARG A 424 0.32 -13.90 -1.90
N PHE A 425 -0.47 -13.34 -2.82
CA PHE A 425 -0.27 -12.05 -3.45
C PHE A 425 -0.94 -10.96 -2.61
N THR A 426 -0.23 -9.83 -2.46
CA THR A 426 -0.75 -8.58 -1.87
C THR A 426 -1.56 -8.78 -0.58
N PHE A 427 -1.02 -9.49 0.41
CA PHE A 427 -1.74 -10.00 1.60
C PHE A 427 -2.67 -8.96 2.25
N HIS A 428 -2.15 -7.76 2.52
CA HIS A 428 -2.90 -6.71 3.22
C HIS A 428 -4.03 -6.13 2.37
N TYR A 429 -3.76 -5.88 1.09
CA TYR A 429 -4.76 -5.36 0.16
C TYR A 429 -5.87 -6.39 -0.09
N ARG A 430 -5.51 -7.67 -0.23
CA ARG A 430 -6.46 -8.77 -0.29
C ARG A 430 -7.34 -8.82 0.97
N GLU A 431 -6.75 -8.67 2.16
CA GLU A 431 -7.52 -8.66 3.40
C GLU A 431 -8.53 -7.51 3.44
N PHE A 432 -8.13 -6.32 2.99
CA PHE A 432 -9.05 -5.20 2.80
C PHE A 432 -10.20 -5.58 1.85
N LEU A 433 -9.92 -6.12 0.66
CA LEU A 433 -10.94 -6.52 -0.29
C LEU A 433 -11.91 -7.57 0.29
N VAL A 434 -11.37 -8.52 1.06
CA VAL A 434 -12.17 -9.56 1.70
C VAL A 434 -13.09 -8.95 2.79
N ARG A 435 -12.56 -8.05 3.63
CA ARG A 435 -13.35 -7.47 4.74
C ARG A 435 -14.36 -6.42 4.26
N ALA A 436 -13.99 -5.61 3.28
CA ALA A 436 -14.82 -4.52 2.78
C ALA A 436 -15.87 -4.97 1.74
N PHE A 437 -15.59 -6.02 0.95
CA PHE A 437 -16.46 -6.45 -0.16
C PHE A 437 -16.91 -7.90 -0.03
N PHE A 438 -15.98 -8.85 0.15
CA PHE A 438 -16.32 -10.27 0.16
C PHE A 438 -17.28 -10.61 1.31
N TYR A 439 -16.92 -10.32 2.57
CA TYR A 439 -17.73 -10.70 3.72
C TYR A 439 -19.12 -10.05 3.73
N PRO A 440 -19.27 -8.73 3.49
CA PRO A 440 -20.60 -8.13 3.43
C PRO A 440 -21.51 -8.78 2.39
N VAL A 441 -20.98 -9.12 1.21
CA VAL A 441 -21.75 -9.77 0.15
C VAL A 441 -22.04 -11.24 0.50
N PHE A 442 -21.03 -11.97 0.96
CA PHE A 442 -21.14 -13.38 1.32
C PHE A 442 -22.18 -13.60 2.42
N PHE A 443 -22.21 -12.78 3.47
CA PHE A 443 -23.15 -12.96 4.57
C PHE A 443 -24.56 -12.41 4.28
N ARG A 444 -24.73 -11.54 3.27
CA ARG A 444 -26.01 -10.91 2.95
C ARG A 444 -26.78 -11.59 1.82
N PHE A 445 -26.11 -12.03 0.77
CA PHE A 445 -26.76 -12.51 -0.46
C PHE A 445 -26.60 -14.03 -0.67
N PHE A 446 -27.53 -14.64 -1.42
CA PHE A 446 -27.49 -16.05 -1.84
C PHE A 446 -27.25 -17.07 -0.71
N ARG A 447 -27.79 -16.83 0.50
CA ARG A 447 -27.52 -17.66 1.70
C ARG A 447 -27.80 -19.15 1.52
N GLU A 448 -28.80 -19.48 0.71
CA GLU A 448 -29.23 -20.86 0.41
C GLU A 448 -28.43 -21.52 -0.72
N HIS A 449 -27.71 -20.73 -1.53
CA HIS A 449 -26.99 -21.21 -2.70
C HIS A 449 -25.48 -21.00 -2.56
N THR A 450 -24.79 -21.95 -1.91
CA THR A 450 -23.35 -21.84 -1.58
C THR A 450 -22.47 -21.47 -2.79
N ARG A 451 -22.73 -22.04 -3.98
CA ARG A 451 -21.94 -21.75 -5.19
C ARG A 451 -22.10 -20.30 -5.65
N TRP A 452 -23.35 -19.83 -5.76
CA TRP A 452 -23.67 -18.45 -6.12
C TRP A 452 -23.15 -17.45 -5.10
N ARG A 453 -23.26 -17.79 -3.81
CA ARG A 453 -22.73 -16.96 -2.72
C ARG A 453 -21.22 -16.75 -2.85
N ILE A 454 -20.46 -17.82 -3.11
CA ILE A 454 -19.00 -17.73 -3.30
C ILE A 454 -18.69 -16.93 -4.55
N PHE A 455 -19.30 -17.28 -5.68
CA PHE A 455 -19.10 -16.58 -6.96
C PHE A 455 -19.35 -15.07 -6.84
N VAL A 456 -20.51 -14.66 -6.32
CA VAL A 456 -20.87 -13.23 -6.24
C VAL A 456 -20.01 -12.49 -5.23
N ALA A 457 -19.64 -13.11 -4.10
CA ALA A 457 -18.74 -12.50 -3.13
C ALA A 457 -17.31 -12.32 -3.70
N THR A 458 -16.80 -13.31 -4.43
CA THR A 458 -15.50 -13.24 -5.10
C THR A 458 -15.51 -12.18 -6.19
N MET A 459 -16.56 -12.10 -7.03
CA MET A 459 -16.70 -11.04 -8.03
C MET A 459 -16.79 -9.64 -7.38
N ALA A 460 -17.52 -9.50 -6.28
CA ALA A 460 -17.59 -8.22 -5.56
C ALA A 460 -16.21 -7.75 -5.06
N ALA A 461 -15.37 -8.67 -4.57
CA ALA A 461 -14.04 -8.33 -4.07
C ALA A 461 -12.98 -8.20 -5.18
N ALA A 462 -12.79 -9.25 -5.98
CA ALA A 462 -11.71 -9.34 -6.96
C ALA A 462 -11.98 -8.55 -8.25
N CYS A 463 -13.25 -8.29 -8.59
CA CYS A 463 -13.61 -7.46 -9.73
C CYS A 463 -13.98 -6.03 -9.30
N PHE A 464 -15.12 -5.86 -8.60
CA PHE A 464 -15.65 -4.52 -8.30
C PHE A 464 -14.78 -3.75 -7.29
N GLY A 465 -14.45 -4.37 -6.15
CA GLY A 465 -13.57 -3.77 -5.15
C GLY A 465 -12.20 -3.40 -5.74
N ASN A 466 -11.60 -4.31 -6.50
CA ASN A 466 -10.27 -4.09 -7.07
C ASN A 466 -10.23 -2.96 -8.13
N LEU A 467 -11.25 -2.85 -8.99
CA LEU A 467 -11.35 -1.79 -10.00
C LEU A 467 -11.48 -0.41 -9.34
N PHE A 468 -12.52 -0.24 -8.53
CA PHE A 468 -12.91 1.08 -8.02
C PHE A 468 -12.11 1.52 -6.79
N TRP A 469 -11.64 0.59 -5.96
CA TRP A 469 -10.87 0.92 -4.75
C TRP A 469 -9.37 0.71 -4.93
N GLY A 470 -8.94 -0.15 -5.85
CA GLY A 470 -7.52 -0.36 -6.12
C GLY A 470 -6.92 0.67 -7.05
N HIS A 471 -7.55 0.90 -8.20
CA HIS A 471 -6.88 1.58 -9.32
C HIS A 471 -7.39 3.00 -9.55
N LEU A 472 -8.66 3.28 -9.24
CA LEU A 472 -9.22 4.62 -9.40
C LEU A 472 -8.54 5.66 -8.49
N PRO A 473 -8.31 5.41 -7.18
CA PRO A 473 -7.63 6.38 -6.33
C PRO A 473 -6.16 6.54 -6.72
N GLU A 474 -5.51 5.46 -7.15
CA GLU A 474 -4.13 5.46 -7.62
C GLU A 474 -3.96 6.47 -8.77
N GLU A 475 -4.73 6.31 -9.85
CA GLU A 475 -4.60 7.17 -11.02
C GLU A 475 -5.01 8.63 -10.73
N MET A 476 -6.07 8.81 -9.95
CA MET A 476 -6.65 10.13 -9.69
C MET A 476 -5.85 10.96 -8.69
N PHE A 477 -5.17 10.33 -7.73
CA PHE A 477 -4.32 11.05 -6.78
C PHE A 477 -2.96 11.44 -7.38
N TYR A 478 -2.45 10.73 -8.39
CA TYR A 478 -1.15 11.04 -9.02
C TYR A 478 -1.24 11.85 -10.29
N GLN A 479 -2.11 11.47 -11.21
CA GLN A 479 -2.13 12.02 -12.56
C GLN A 479 -3.11 13.20 -12.67
N GLY A 480 -3.67 13.61 -11.54
CA GLY A 480 -4.65 14.67 -11.40
C GLY A 480 -6.09 14.15 -11.43
N MET A 481 -7.02 14.97 -10.94
CA MET A 481 -8.44 14.63 -10.92
C MET A 481 -9.13 14.87 -12.28
N ARG A 482 -8.54 14.33 -13.34
CA ARG A 482 -9.01 14.49 -14.71
C ARG A 482 -10.07 13.46 -15.07
N PHE A 483 -11.04 13.85 -15.89
CA PHE A 483 -12.06 12.91 -16.37
C PHE A 483 -11.45 11.80 -17.23
N GLU A 484 -10.43 12.13 -18.01
CA GLU A 484 -9.68 11.17 -18.84
C GLU A 484 -9.04 10.06 -18.01
N ASN A 485 -8.57 10.37 -16.80
CA ASN A 485 -7.96 9.40 -15.88
C ASN A 485 -9.02 8.41 -15.35
N ILE A 486 -10.22 8.88 -15.00
CA ILE A 486 -11.34 7.99 -14.64
C ILE A 486 -11.66 7.06 -15.82
N TRP A 487 -11.79 7.64 -17.01
CA TRP A 487 -12.12 6.87 -18.20
C TRP A 487 -11.05 5.82 -18.51
N GLY A 488 -9.77 6.19 -18.43
CA GLY A 488 -8.63 5.28 -18.61
C GLY A 488 -8.66 4.12 -17.62
N VAL A 489 -8.96 4.37 -16.34
CA VAL A 489 -9.12 3.30 -15.33
C VAL A 489 -10.33 2.43 -15.68
N LEU A 490 -11.47 3.01 -16.03
CA LEU A 490 -12.67 2.23 -16.38
C LEU A 490 -12.45 1.34 -17.62
N GLN A 491 -11.61 1.75 -18.58
CA GLN A 491 -11.24 0.92 -19.74
C GLN A 491 -10.51 -0.37 -19.34
N THR A 492 -9.92 -0.44 -18.14
CA THR A 492 -9.25 -1.65 -17.64
C THR A 492 -10.20 -2.69 -17.03
N TRP A 493 -11.52 -2.46 -17.05
CA TRP A 493 -12.53 -3.39 -16.54
C TRP A 493 -12.37 -4.86 -16.98
N PRO A 494 -11.95 -5.21 -18.23
CA PRO A 494 -11.85 -6.61 -18.64
C PRO A 494 -10.81 -7.38 -17.82
N TYR A 495 -9.70 -6.73 -17.41
CA TYR A 495 -8.70 -7.33 -16.53
C TYR A 495 -9.34 -7.82 -15.22
N PHE A 496 -10.14 -6.97 -14.57
CA PHE A 496 -10.78 -7.29 -13.30
C PHE A 496 -11.86 -8.36 -13.41
N VAL A 497 -12.62 -8.36 -14.51
CA VAL A 497 -13.60 -9.41 -14.78
C VAL A 497 -12.91 -10.75 -14.98
N LEU A 498 -11.86 -10.82 -15.79
CA LEU A 498 -11.11 -12.06 -16.03
C LEU A 498 -10.41 -12.56 -14.75
N LEU A 499 -9.86 -11.66 -13.95
CA LEU A 499 -9.29 -11.99 -12.64
C LEU A 499 -10.35 -12.58 -11.71
N GLY A 500 -11.49 -11.91 -11.56
CA GLY A 500 -12.60 -12.35 -10.72
C GLY A 500 -13.18 -13.69 -11.16
N LEU A 501 -13.36 -13.90 -12.47
CA LEU A 501 -13.81 -15.18 -13.03
C LEU A 501 -12.78 -16.28 -12.80
N GLY A 502 -11.50 -16.01 -13.04
CA GLY A 502 -10.42 -16.99 -12.84
C GLY A 502 -10.32 -17.47 -11.39
N ILE A 503 -10.40 -16.56 -10.42
CA ILE A 503 -10.42 -16.91 -8.99
C ILE A 503 -11.72 -17.67 -8.66
N SER A 504 -12.88 -17.16 -9.05
CA SER A 504 -14.18 -17.76 -8.73
C SER A 504 -14.30 -19.19 -9.26
N PHE A 505 -13.92 -19.42 -10.52
CA PHE A 505 -13.96 -20.76 -11.12
C PHE A 505 -12.95 -21.70 -10.46
N THR A 506 -11.78 -21.21 -10.08
CA THR A 506 -10.79 -22.00 -9.33
C THR A 506 -11.36 -22.41 -7.97
N GLU A 507 -11.97 -21.49 -7.22
CA GLU A 507 -12.60 -21.78 -5.92
C GLU A 507 -13.74 -22.79 -6.06
N LEU A 508 -14.62 -22.60 -7.05
CA LEU A 508 -15.74 -23.52 -7.31
C LEU A 508 -15.26 -24.92 -7.72
N TYR A 509 -14.18 -25.01 -8.51
CA TYR A 509 -13.56 -26.27 -8.86
C TYR A 509 -12.98 -26.97 -7.63
N LEU A 510 -12.24 -26.26 -6.79
CA LEU A 510 -11.62 -26.80 -5.58
C LEU A 510 -12.64 -27.23 -4.52
N LEU A 511 -13.84 -26.64 -4.50
CA LEU A 511 -14.96 -27.10 -3.68
C LEU A 511 -15.46 -28.47 -4.12
N GLN A 512 -15.46 -28.76 -5.43
CA GLN A 512 -15.91 -30.05 -5.97
C GLN A 512 -14.81 -31.11 -5.91
N LYS A 513 -13.56 -30.73 -6.20
CA LYS A 513 -12.41 -31.63 -6.28
C LYS A 513 -11.34 -31.18 -5.30
N ARG A 514 -11.44 -31.67 -4.06
CA ARG A 514 -10.36 -31.55 -3.08
C ARG A 514 -9.24 -32.54 -3.42
N SER A 515 -8.10 -32.02 -3.86
CA SER A 515 -6.88 -32.84 -3.96
C SER A 515 -6.44 -33.27 -2.57
N THR A 516 -6.14 -34.56 -2.41
CA THR A 516 -5.51 -35.11 -1.19
C THR A 516 -4.00 -34.88 -1.18
N ARG A 517 -3.39 -34.66 -2.35
CA ARG A 517 -1.95 -34.38 -2.49
C ARG A 517 -1.65 -32.92 -2.17
N ALA A 518 -0.65 -32.69 -1.33
CA ALA A 518 -0.10 -31.37 -1.08
C ALA A 518 0.75 -30.90 -2.29
N PRO A 519 0.61 -29.65 -2.75
CA PRO A 519 1.51 -29.07 -3.75
C PRO A 519 2.97 -29.18 -3.34
N TRP A 520 3.87 -29.36 -4.31
CA TRP A 520 5.32 -29.47 -4.10
C TRP A 520 5.76 -30.71 -3.32
N THR A 521 4.93 -31.76 -3.30
CA THR A 521 5.36 -33.07 -2.79
C THR A 521 6.40 -33.65 -3.74
N LEU A 522 7.52 -34.14 -3.20
CA LEU A 522 8.61 -34.74 -3.99
C LEU A 522 8.22 -36.10 -4.57
N ASP A 523 7.36 -36.12 -5.59
CA ASP A 523 6.86 -37.32 -6.27
C ASP A 523 6.89 -37.17 -7.80
N ARG A 524 6.39 -38.19 -8.51
CA ARG A 524 6.32 -38.18 -9.99
C ARG A 524 5.44 -37.06 -10.57
N ARG A 525 4.70 -36.32 -9.73
CA ARG A 525 3.78 -35.25 -10.15
C ARG A 525 4.35 -33.84 -9.92
N ILE A 526 5.59 -33.68 -9.43
CA ILE A 526 6.26 -32.36 -9.39
C ILE A 526 6.20 -31.62 -10.73
N PRO A 527 6.40 -32.26 -11.91
CA PRO A 527 6.28 -31.55 -13.18
C PRO A 527 4.90 -30.93 -13.40
N LEU A 528 3.84 -31.54 -12.86
CA LEU A 528 2.49 -30.97 -12.91
C LEU A 528 2.36 -29.75 -12.01
N ASP A 529 3.03 -29.72 -10.85
CA ASP A 529 3.05 -28.52 -9.99
C ASP A 529 3.79 -27.37 -10.69
N VAL A 530 4.92 -27.65 -11.33
CA VAL A 530 5.69 -26.66 -12.10
C VAL A 530 4.85 -26.11 -13.26
N LEU A 531 4.19 -27.00 -14.03
CA LEU A 531 3.28 -26.59 -15.09
C LEU A 531 2.11 -25.77 -14.55
N ALA A 532 1.51 -26.19 -13.43
CA ALA A 532 0.38 -25.48 -12.83
C ALA A 532 0.78 -24.08 -12.33
N VAL A 533 2.00 -23.93 -11.81
CA VAL A 533 2.58 -22.62 -11.43
C VAL A 533 2.76 -21.75 -12.66
N TYR A 534 3.40 -22.28 -13.71
CA TYR A 534 3.57 -21.55 -14.96
C TYR A 534 2.22 -21.08 -15.52
N LEU A 535 1.23 -21.98 -15.65
CA LEU A 535 -0.10 -21.64 -16.15
C LEU A 535 -0.81 -20.59 -15.28
N THR A 536 -0.68 -20.69 -13.96
CA THR A 536 -1.28 -19.73 -13.02
C THR A 536 -0.69 -18.34 -13.19
N LEU A 537 0.64 -18.24 -13.18
CA LEU A 537 1.37 -16.98 -13.31
C LEU A 537 1.21 -16.39 -14.71
N GLN A 538 1.21 -17.24 -15.74
CA GLN A 538 1.07 -16.82 -17.12
C GLN A 538 -0.34 -16.32 -17.41
N PHE A 539 -1.38 -16.99 -16.90
CA PHE A 539 -2.75 -16.46 -17.00
C PHE A 539 -2.84 -15.08 -16.35
N TYR A 540 -2.31 -14.95 -15.12
CA TYR A 540 -2.29 -13.68 -14.42
C TYR A 540 -1.52 -12.61 -15.20
N SER A 541 -0.39 -12.96 -15.81
CA SER A 541 0.42 -12.06 -16.64
C SER A 541 -0.31 -11.66 -17.93
N LEU A 542 -0.99 -12.59 -18.60
CA LEU A 542 -1.71 -12.34 -19.86
C LEU A 542 -2.89 -11.38 -19.67
N ILE A 543 -3.65 -11.50 -18.58
CA ILE A 543 -4.78 -10.59 -18.36
C ILE A 543 -4.33 -9.13 -18.17
N HIS A 544 -3.05 -8.87 -17.84
CA HIS A 544 -2.51 -7.50 -17.76
C HIS A 544 -2.47 -6.78 -19.11
N ILE A 545 -2.64 -7.48 -20.24
CA ILE A 545 -2.89 -6.84 -21.54
C ILE A 545 -4.04 -5.83 -21.44
N PHE A 546 -5.12 -6.21 -20.74
CA PHE A 546 -6.28 -5.35 -20.54
C PHE A 546 -6.08 -4.26 -19.49
N ALA A 547 -5.02 -4.35 -18.68
CA ALA A 547 -4.66 -3.33 -17.69
C ALA A 547 -3.73 -2.25 -18.26
N ARG A 548 -3.33 -2.37 -19.54
CA ARG A 548 -2.39 -1.46 -20.22
C ARG A 548 -3.00 -0.92 -21.52
N PRO A 549 -4.06 -0.10 -21.46
CA PRO A 549 -4.67 0.44 -22.65
C PRO A 549 -3.68 1.31 -23.42
N CYS A 550 -3.70 1.21 -24.75
CA CYS A 550 -2.94 2.08 -25.64
C CYS A 550 -3.86 3.10 -26.30
N THR A 551 -3.35 4.29 -26.62
CA THR A 551 -4.07 5.27 -27.42
C THR A 551 -4.47 4.64 -28.76
N ASN A 552 -5.74 4.76 -29.14
CA ASN A 552 -6.37 4.14 -30.33
C ASN A 552 -6.61 2.62 -30.28
N GLY A 553 -6.20 1.91 -29.22
CA GLY A 553 -6.45 0.48 -29.10
C GLY A 553 -7.91 0.15 -28.79
N THR A 554 -8.49 -0.80 -29.50
CA THR A 554 -9.85 -1.29 -29.26
C THR A 554 -9.86 -2.52 -28.36
N LEU A 555 -11.02 -2.84 -27.76
CA LEU A 555 -11.19 -4.09 -27.01
C LEU A 555 -10.92 -5.33 -27.88
N ALA A 556 -11.20 -5.25 -29.19
CA ALA A 556 -10.93 -6.33 -30.13
C ALA A 556 -9.43 -6.57 -30.31
N ASP A 557 -8.60 -5.51 -30.33
CA ASP A 557 -7.15 -5.63 -30.42
C ASP A 557 -6.59 -6.32 -29.18
N TYR A 558 -7.04 -5.91 -28.00
CA TYR A 558 -6.63 -6.53 -26.73
C TYR A 558 -7.06 -8.00 -26.64
N ALA A 559 -8.28 -8.32 -27.09
CA ALA A 559 -8.77 -9.69 -27.15
C ALA A 559 -7.95 -10.55 -28.13
N ARG A 560 -7.60 -10.02 -29.31
CA ARG A 560 -6.75 -10.71 -30.28
C ARG A 560 -5.37 -11.00 -29.69
N LEU A 561 -4.73 -10.01 -29.08
CA LEU A 561 -3.42 -10.18 -28.46
C LEU A 561 -3.45 -11.20 -27.31
N PHE A 562 -4.50 -11.18 -26.49
CA PHE A 562 -4.73 -12.16 -25.44
C PHE A 562 -4.87 -13.58 -26.01
N LEU A 563 -5.63 -13.76 -27.09
CA LEU A 563 -5.83 -15.05 -27.76
C LEU A 563 -4.55 -15.56 -28.44
N ILE A 564 -3.73 -14.67 -29.02
CA ILE A 564 -2.37 -14.99 -29.51
C ILE A 564 -1.52 -15.54 -28.35
N GLY A 565 -1.59 -14.93 -27.17
CA GLY A 565 -0.93 -15.42 -25.96
C GLY A 565 -1.40 -16.81 -25.51
N LEU A 566 -2.64 -17.19 -25.81
CA LEU A 566 -3.17 -18.54 -25.59
C LEU A 566 -2.82 -19.52 -26.72
N GLY A 567 -2.09 -19.09 -27.75
CA GLY A 567 -1.71 -19.89 -28.90
C GLY A 567 -2.85 -20.10 -29.91
N ILE A 568 -3.87 -19.25 -29.89
CA ILE A 568 -4.98 -19.29 -30.84
C ILE A 568 -4.65 -18.32 -31.99
N PRO A 569 -4.33 -18.82 -33.21
CA PRO A 569 -4.11 -17.96 -34.36
C PRO A 569 -5.44 -17.32 -34.79
N LEU A 570 -5.41 -16.03 -35.11
CA LEU A 570 -6.57 -15.24 -35.53
C LEU A 570 -6.30 -14.51 -36.83
#